data_AF-Q6ARV7-F1
#
_entry.id   AF-Q6ARV7-F1
#
_cell.length_a   1.000
_cell.length_b   1.000
_cell.length_c   1.000
_cell.angle_alpha   90.00
_cell.angle_beta   90.00
_cell.angle_gamma   90.00
#
_symmetry.space_group_name_H-M   'P 1'
#
loop_
_entity.id
_entity.type
_entity.pdbx_description
1 polymer ?
#
loop_
_entity_poly.entity_id
_entity_poly.type
_entity_poly.pdbx_seq_one_letter_code
_entity_poly.pdbx_strand_id
1 'polypeptide(L)'
;MSDVAISIKANLKNVNGSDHIYPPTFAGVGHNFVALDKGTGKAKAVQVDSVGSFANRIEAELAALGILPEITTSVANQTLSVNELPHRIYDAILRDSFLGEDSWRNSDIGHQLLSSTTKNATALLLMLHDTSLGGWDSHAGKSVKGVKISRSVSCEIWGYDVFVAQHTSPKN
;
A
#
# COMPACT_ATOMS: atom_id res chain seq x y z
N MET A 1 -3.01 24.84 -1.23
CA MET A 1 -1.76 24.42 -0.56
C MET A 1 -0.75 24.14 -1.65
N SER A 2 0.49 24.60 -1.48
CA SER A 2 1.61 24.15 -2.31
C SER A 2 2.10 22.81 -1.78
N ASP A 3 2.31 21.84 -2.65
CA ASP A 3 2.93 20.58 -2.26
C ASP A 3 4.36 20.86 -1.79
N VAL A 4 4.73 20.28 -0.64
CA VAL A 4 6.08 20.40 -0.06
C VAL A 4 6.70 19.02 -0.06
N ALA A 5 7.95 18.92 -0.53
CA ALA A 5 8.71 17.67 -0.53
C ALA A 5 10.05 17.88 0.16
N ILE A 6 10.49 16.87 0.92
CA ILE A 6 11.83 16.77 1.49
C ILE A 6 12.52 15.61 0.76
N SER A 7 13.71 15.86 0.22
CA SER A 7 14.55 14.82 -0.38
C SER A 7 15.88 14.75 0.36
N ILE A 8 16.27 13.54 0.75
CA ILE A 8 17.53 13.26 1.44
C ILE A 8 18.29 12.24 0.60
N LYS A 9 19.54 12.56 0.26
CA LYS A 9 20.48 11.60 -0.32
C LYS A 9 21.50 11.22 0.74
N ALA A 10 21.58 9.95 1.07
CA ALA A 10 22.51 9.42 2.06
C ALA A 10 23.31 8.25 1.46
N ASN A 11 24.57 8.12 1.88
CA ASN A 11 25.39 6.94 1.62
C ASN A 11 25.38 6.08 2.87
N LEU A 12 24.85 4.86 2.77
CA LEU A 12 24.73 3.93 3.88
C LEU A 12 25.82 2.86 3.80
N LYS A 13 26.30 2.41 4.95
CA LYS A 13 27.17 1.23 5.04
C LYS A 13 26.33 0.03 5.47
N ASN A 14 26.55 -1.11 4.82
CA ASN A 14 25.91 -2.34 5.23
C ASN A 14 26.34 -2.73 6.66
N VAL A 15 25.45 -3.41 7.38
CA VAL A 15 25.74 -3.93 8.73
C VAL A 15 26.24 -5.38 8.66
N ASN A 16 25.88 -6.10 7.59
CA ASN A 16 26.10 -7.55 7.42
C ASN A 16 27.28 -7.90 6.50
N GLY A 17 28.07 -6.92 6.06
CA GLY A 17 29.18 -7.11 5.12
C GLY A 17 28.78 -7.23 3.65
N SER A 18 27.48 -7.16 3.30
CA SER A 18 26.98 -7.34 1.94
C SER A 18 26.40 -6.05 1.37
N ASP A 19 26.82 -5.68 0.17
CA ASP A 19 26.25 -4.54 -0.57
C ASP A 19 24.97 -4.92 -1.36
N HIS A 20 24.48 -6.14 -1.18
CA HIS A 20 23.25 -6.58 -1.83
C HIS A 20 22.02 -5.98 -1.16
N ILE A 21 21.10 -5.52 -1.99
CA ILE A 21 19.75 -5.13 -1.61
C ILE A 21 18.74 -6.03 -2.34
N TYR A 22 17.61 -6.28 -1.70
CA TYR A 22 16.52 -7.09 -2.26
C TYR A 22 15.29 -6.18 -2.44
N PRO A 23 15.21 -5.42 -3.55
CA PRO A 23 14.09 -4.54 -3.81
C PRO A 23 12.80 -5.34 -4.05
N PRO A 24 11.62 -4.71 -3.89
CA PRO A 24 10.34 -5.35 -4.15
C PRO A 24 10.25 -5.92 -5.58
N THR A 25 9.48 -7.00 -5.70
CA THR A 25 9.16 -7.65 -6.99
C THR A 25 7.70 -7.41 -7.33
N PHE A 26 7.46 -6.79 -8.48
CA PHE A 26 6.13 -6.50 -8.99
C PHE A 26 5.70 -7.58 -9.99
N ALA A 27 4.49 -8.11 -9.83
CA ALA A 27 3.96 -9.17 -10.67
C ALA A 27 3.99 -8.77 -12.16
N GLY A 28 4.55 -9.64 -13.01
CA GLY A 28 4.68 -9.40 -14.45
C GLY A 28 5.73 -8.36 -14.87
N VAL A 29 6.35 -7.64 -13.93
CA VAL A 29 7.34 -6.58 -14.20
C VAL A 29 8.72 -6.94 -13.64
N GLY A 30 8.81 -7.60 -12.49
CA GLY A 30 10.06 -7.80 -11.76
C GLY A 30 10.37 -6.60 -10.87
N HIS A 31 11.65 -6.23 -10.72
CA HIS A 31 12.03 -5.05 -9.94
C HIS A 31 11.86 -3.76 -10.75
N ASN A 32 11.51 -2.68 -10.06
CA ASN A 32 11.31 -1.38 -10.68
C ASN A 32 12.65 -0.62 -10.85
N PHE A 33 13.30 -0.82 -12.00
CA PHE A 33 14.56 -0.16 -12.35
C PHE A 33 14.35 1.09 -13.22
N VAL A 34 15.23 2.07 -13.05
CA VAL A 34 15.38 3.23 -13.94
C VAL A 34 16.59 3.03 -14.84
N ALA A 35 16.38 3.11 -16.15
CA ALA A 35 17.42 2.99 -17.17
C ALA A 35 18.29 1.73 -17.03
N LEU A 36 17.65 0.56 -16.87
CA LEU A 36 18.33 -0.73 -16.84
C LEU A 36 18.89 -1.09 -18.22
N ASP A 37 20.20 -1.25 -18.30
CA ASP A 37 20.86 -1.93 -19.40
C ASP A 37 20.84 -3.44 -19.12
N LYS A 38 20.05 -4.18 -19.91
CA LYS A 38 19.92 -5.64 -19.78
C LYS A 38 21.20 -6.40 -20.18
N GLY A 39 22.08 -5.81 -20.99
CA GLY A 39 23.33 -6.42 -21.40
C GLY A 39 24.39 -6.40 -20.30
N THR A 40 24.48 -5.28 -19.57
CA THR A 40 25.46 -5.11 -18.49
C THR A 40 24.89 -5.33 -17.08
N GLY A 41 23.57 -5.34 -16.93
CA GLY A 41 22.88 -5.39 -15.65
C GLY A 41 22.93 -4.08 -14.86
N LYS A 42 23.49 -3.00 -15.41
CA LYS A 42 23.58 -1.70 -14.73
C LYS A 42 22.28 -0.92 -14.83
N ALA A 43 21.88 -0.26 -13.75
CA ALA A 43 20.73 0.64 -13.74
C ALA A 43 21.06 1.94 -12.99
N LYS A 44 20.46 3.04 -13.43
CA LYS A 44 20.62 4.35 -12.77
C LYS A 44 20.00 4.34 -11.37
N ALA A 45 18.89 3.65 -11.19
CA ALA A 45 18.26 3.48 -9.90
C ALA A 45 17.39 2.23 -9.85
N VAL A 46 17.04 1.80 -8.63
CA VAL A 46 16.02 0.81 -8.35
C VAL A 46 15.15 1.28 -7.18
N GLN A 47 13.84 1.07 -7.27
CA GLN A 47 12.94 1.36 -6.17
C GLN A 47 13.17 0.34 -5.05
N VAL A 48 13.55 0.82 -3.87
CA VAL A 48 13.78 0.00 -2.66
C VAL A 48 12.51 -0.03 -1.82
N ASP A 49 11.80 1.10 -1.75
CA ASP A 49 10.56 1.24 -1.01
C ASP A 49 9.57 2.07 -1.82
N SER A 50 8.35 1.58 -1.94
CA SER A 50 7.29 2.22 -2.72
C SER A 50 6.31 2.95 -1.82
N VAL A 51 5.53 3.87 -2.40
CA VAL A 51 4.44 4.55 -1.69
C VAL A 51 3.51 3.58 -0.97
N GLY A 52 3.18 2.45 -1.62
CA GLY A 52 2.33 1.42 -1.02
C GLY A 52 3.01 0.68 0.14
N SER A 53 4.31 0.39 0.02
CA SER A 53 5.05 -0.27 1.10
C SER A 53 5.24 0.64 2.31
N PHE A 54 5.49 1.94 2.09
CA PHE A 54 5.47 2.94 3.15
C PHE A 54 4.13 2.96 3.90
N ALA A 55 3.01 3.05 3.18
CA ALA A 55 1.68 3.05 3.78
C ALA A 55 1.44 1.78 4.63
N ASN A 56 1.76 0.61 4.08
CA ASN A 56 1.62 -0.68 4.78
C ASN A 56 2.40 -0.73 6.11
N ARG A 57 3.63 -0.18 6.16
CA ARG A 57 4.41 -0.17 7.40
C ARG A 57 3.81 0.75 8.45
N ILE A 58 3.39 1.96 8.06
CA ILE A 58 2.75 2.89 9.00
C ILE A 58 1.46 2.30 9.54
N GLU A 59 0.66 1.68 8.69
CA GLU A 59 -0.60 1.05 9.09
C GLU A 59 -0.38 -0.14 10.02
N ALA A 60 0.64 -0.96 9.79
CA ALA A 60 0.99 -2.06 10.69
C ALA A 60 1.38 -1.55 12.09
N GLU A 61 2.17 -0.49 12.18
CA GLU A 61 2.53 0.14 13.46
C GLU A 61 1.30 0.75 14.14
N LEU A 62 0.44 1.46 13.41
CA LEU A 62 -0.80 2.04 13.95
C LEU A 62 -1.76 0.95 14.45
N ALA A 63 -1.88 -0.16 13.72
CA ALA A 63 -2.70 -1.30 14.13
C ALA A 63 -2.17 -1.94 15.43
N ALA A 64 -0.84 -2.07 15.57
CA ALA A 64 -0.21 -2.61 16.76
C ALA A 64 -0.46 -1.77 18.03
N LEU A 65 -0.77 -0.48 17.90
CA LEU A 65 -1.15 0.38 19.01
C LEU A 65 -2.57 0.12 19.55
N GLY A 66 -3.42 -0.61 18.80
CA GLY A 66 -4.79 -0.91 19.20
C GLY A 66 -5.72 0.32 19.25
N ILE A 67 -5.34 1.42 18.62
CA ILE A 67 -6.10 2.68 18.59
C ILE A 67 -7.03 2.80 17.37
N LEU A 68 -6.91 1.88 16.42
CA LEU A 68 -7.72 1.86 15.21
C LEU A 68 -9.05 1.13 15.46
N PRO A 69 -10.15 1.57 14.83
CA PRO A 69 -11.40 0.82 14.84
C PRO A 69 -11.20 -0.59 14.28
N GLU A 70 -11.75 -1.57 14.98
CA GLU A 70 -11.74 -2.96 14.53
C GLU A 70 -12.93 -3.20 13.60
N ILE A 71 -12.66 -3.17 12.29
CA ILE A 71 -13.60 -3.65 11.27
C ILE A 71 -13.11 -5.02 10.82
N THR A 72 -13.97 -6.02 10.88
CA THR A 72 -13.64 -7.40 10.52
C THR A 72 -14.64 -7.99 9.55
N THR A 73 -14.19 -8.98 8.80
CA THR A 73 -15.04 -9.81 7.94
C THR A 73 -14.64 -11.28 8.04
N SER A 74 -15.56 -12.19 7.75
CA SER A 74 -15.30 -13.64 7.80
C SER A 74 -15.11 -14.22 6.40
N VAL A 75 -14.03 -14.98 6.18
CA VAL A 75 -13.76 -15.73 4.95
C VAL A 75 -13.36 -17.15 5.32
N ALA A 76 -14.09 -18.15 4.81
CA ALA A 76 -13.77 -19.57 5.03
C ALA A 76 -13.44 -19.93 6.49
N ASN A 77 -14.23 -19.42 7.44
CA ASN A 77 -14.07 -19.57 8.90
C ASN A 77 -12.88 -18.82 9.54
N GLN A 78 -12.21 -17.94 8.80
CA GLN A 78 -11.21 -17.02 9.34
C GLN A 78 -11.83 -15.62 9.49
N THR A 79 -11.60 -14.99 10.62
CA THR A 79 -11.88 -13.55 10.79
C THR A 79 -10.68 -12.77 10.31
N LEU A 80 -10.90 -11.86 9.36
CA LEU A 80 -9.89 -10.97 8.81
C LEU A 80 -10.21 -9.54 9.22
N SER A 81 -9.21 -8.83 9.74
CA SER A 81 -9.29 -7.39 9.96
C SER A 81 -9.17 -6.65 8.63
N VAL A 82 -9.88 -5.55 8.47
CA VAL A 82 -9.73 -4.65 7.32
C VAL A 82 -8.29 -4.14 7.18
N ASN A 83 -7.56 -4.01 8.28
CA ASN A 83 -6.15 -3.61 8.28
C ASN A 83 -5.23 -4.67 7.66
N GLU A 84 -5.69 -5.92 7.55
CA GLU A 84 -4.95 -7.02 6.92
C GLU A 84 -5.28 -7.15 5.42
N LEU A 85 -6.36 -6.50 4.94
CA LEU A 85 -6.81 -6.59 3.56
C LEU A 85 -6.02 -5.67 2.63
N PRO A 86 -5.47 -6.13 1.49
CA PRO A 86 -4.62 -5.34 0.59
C PRO A 86 -5.18 -3.97 0.18
N HIS A 87 -6.49 -3.90 -0.09
CA HIS A 87 -7.19 -2.67 -0.49
C HIS A 87 -8.05 -2.08 0.65
N ARG A 88 -7.77 -2.50 1.89
CA ARG A 88 -8.45 -2.06 3.12
C ARG A 88 -9.97 -2.09 2.94
N ILE A 89 -10.66 -0.98 3.13
CA ILE A 89 -12.13 -0.89 3.01
C ILE A 89 -12.66 -1.06 1.59
N TYR A 90 -11.80 -0.86 0.60
CA TYR A 90 -12.14 -1.03 -0.81
C TYR A 90 -11.76 -2.41 -1.32
N ASP A 91 -11.28 -3.29 -0.44
CA ASP A 91 -10.91 -4.64 -0.81
C ASP A 91 -12.12 -5.45 -1.25
N ALA A 92 -11.90 -6.28 -2.27
CA ALA A 92 -12.95 -7.14 -2.82
C ALA A 92 -13.47 -8.12 -1.76
N ILE A 93 -12.62 -8.59 -0.86
CA ILE A 93 -13.01 -9.49 0.24
C ILE A 93 -14.08 -8.83 1.12
N LEU A 94 -13.86 -7.58 1.53
CA LEU A 94 -14.82 -6.85 2.35
C LEU A 94 -16.06 -6.45 1.55
N ARG A 95 -15.87 -5.99 0.31
CA ARG A 95 -16.98 -5.64 -0.59
C ARG A 95 -17.97 -6.79 -0.75
N ASP A 96 -17.44 -8.00 -0.97
CA ASP A 96 -18.22 -9.19 -1.32
C ASP A 96 -18.67 -9.97 -0.07
N SER A 97 -18.40 -9.44 1.14
CA SER A 97 -18.83 -10.06 2.38
C SER A 97 -20.17 -9.52 2.91
N PHE A 98 -20.60 -10.09 4.02
CA PHE A 98 -21.84 -9.74 4.72
C PHE A 98 -21.51 -9.17 6.10
N LEU A 99 -22.34 -8.23 6.55
CA LEU A 99 -22.39 -7.76 7.92
C LEU A 99 -23.77 -8.08 8.49
N GLY A 100 -23.87 -9.22 9.19
CA GLY A 100 -25.17 -9.79 9.56
C GLY A 100 -25.86 -10.40 8.34
N GLU A 101 -27.11 -10.01 8.10
CA GLU A 101 -27.91 -10.47 6.95
C GLU A 101 -27.70 -9.61 5.69
N ASP A 102 -27.19 -8.39 5.85
CA ASP A 102 -26.96 -7.47 4.76
C ASP A 102 -25.57 -7.66 4.13
N SER A 103 -25.47 -7.39 2.83
CA SER A 103 -24.14 -7.23 2.22
C SER A 103 -23.40 -6.08 2.91
N TRP A 104 -22.09 -6.20 3.06
CA TRP A 104 -21.29 -5.20 3.76
C TRP A 104 -21.51 -3.79 3.20
N ARG A 105 -21.64 -3.66 1.87
CA ARG A 105 -21.90 -2.37 1.21
C ARG A 105 -23.28 -1.77 1.48
N ASN A 106 -24.30 -2.60 1.78
CA ASN A 106 -25.66 -2.15 2.06
C ASN A 106 -25.91 -1.89 3.55
N SER A 107 -24.99 -2.31 4.43
CA SER A 107 -25.06 -2.01 5.85
C SER A 107 -24.95 -0.50 6.12
N ASP A 108 -25.39 -0.05 7.30
CA ASP A 108 -25.31 1.36 7.71
C ASP A 108 -23.88 1.91 7.62
N ILE A 109 -22.88 1.11 8.01
CA ILE A 109 -21.47 1.49 7.91
C ILE A 109 -20.98 1.54 6.46
N GLY A 110 -21.39 0.57 5.63
CA GLY A 110 -21.09 0.54 4.20
C GLY A 110 -21.63 1.78 3.48
N HIS A 111 -22.89 2.14 3.74
CA HIS A 111 -23.51 3.34 3.20
C HIS A 111 -22.79 4.62 3.64
N GLN A 112 -22.45 4.75 4.92
CA GLN A 112 -21.70 5.91 5.42
C GLN A 112 -20.35 6.06 4.72
N LEU A 113 -19.60 4.98 4.56
CA LEU A 113 -18.29 4.98 3.92
C LEU A 113 -18.40 5.30 2.42
N LEU A 114 -19.34 4.67 1.71
CA LEU A 114 -19.57 4.89 0.28
C LEU A 114 -20.13 6.29 -0.03
N SER A 115 -20.78 6.94 0.92
CA SER A 115 -21.23 8.33 0.80
C SER A 115 -20.11 9.37 0.94
N SER A 116 -18.91 8.94 1.34
CA SER A 116 -17.76 9.83 1.51
C SER A 116 -17.33 10.46 0.19
N THR A 117 -16.88 11.71 0.26
CA THR A 117 -16.40 12.47 -0.89
C THR A 117 -15.04 13.10 -0.58
N THR A 118 -14.36 13.63 -1.60
CA THR A 118 -13.11 14.38 -1.41
C THR A 118 -13.30 15.66 -0.57
N LYS A 119 -14.53 16.14 -0.40
CA LYS A 119 -14.87 17.30 0.45
C LYS A 119 -15.37 16.91 1.84
N ASN A 120 -15.82 15.67 2.01
CA ASN A 120 -16.31 15.14 3.28
C ASN A 120 -15.96 13.66 3.37
N ALA A 121 -14.80 13.39 3.96
CA ALA A 121 -14.29 12.05 4.22
C ALA A 121 -14.42 11.68 5.71
N THR A 122 -15.35 12.32 6.45
CA THR A 122 -15.48 12.15 7.91
C THR A 122 -15.69 10.69 8.30
N ALA A 123 -16.58 9.98 7.61
CA ALA A 123 -16.83 8.57 7.87
C ALA A 123 -15.57 7.72 7.64
N LEU A 124 -14.84 7.99 6.54
CA LEU A 124 -13.57 7.31 6.30
C LEU A 124 -12.53 7.64 7.38
N LEU A 125 -12.39 8.90 7.80
CA LEU A 125 -11.40 9.31 8.81
C LEU A 125 -11.65 8.67 10.18
N LEU A 126 -12.92 8.59 10.59
CA LEU A 126 -13.31 8.00 11.87
C LEU A 126 -13.15 6.48 11.90
N MET A 127 -13.37 5.84 10.75
CA MET A 127 -13.32 4.38 10.64
C MET A 127 -11.93 3.87 10.25
N LEU A 128 -11.16 4.70 9.55
CA LEU A 128 -9.83 4.40 9.03
C LEU A 128 -8.93 5.63 9.04
N HIS A 129 -7.91 5.55 9.90
CA HIS A 129 -6.84 6.54 9.95
C HIS A 129 -5.92 6.48 8.71
N ASP A 130 -6.06 5.45 7.86
CA ASP A 130 -5.39 5.29 6.56
C ASP A 130 -5.82 6.32 5.52
N THR A 131 -6.87 7.10 5.77
CA THR A 131 -7.27 8.21 4.89
C THR A 131 -6.15 9.23 4.68
N SER A 132 -5.26 9.38 5.67
CA SER A 132 -4.03 10.16 5.57
C SER A 132 -2.99 9.54 4.62
N LEU A 133 -3.07 8.23 4.37
CA LEU A 133 -2.26 7.44 3.44
C LEU A 133 -3.00 7.12 2.13
N GLY A 134 -4.20 7.70 1.96
CA GLY A 134 -5.03 7.71 0.77
C GLY A 134 -5.74 6.39 0.47
N GLY A 135 -6.77 6.47 -0.39
CA GLY A 135 -7.60 5.31 -0.73
C GLY A 135 -8.45 5.56 -1.96
N TRP A 136 -8.78 4.48 -2.68
CA TRP A 136 -9.55 4.55 -3.91
C TRP A 136 -10.55 3.39 -4.01
N ASP A 137 -11.86 3.72 -4.00
CA ASP A 137 -12.91 2.78 -4.42
C ASP A 137 -12.96 2.66 -5.95
N SER A 138 -12.25 1.71 -6.55
CA SER A 138 -12.28 1.49 -8.01
C SER A 138 -13.57 0.81 -8.48
N HIS A 139 -14.43 0.38 -7.56
CA HIS A 139 -15.60 -0.46 -7.83
C HIS A 139 -16.93 0.15 -7.39
N ALA A 140 -16.96 1.41 -6.95
CA ALA A 140 -18.23 2.13 -6.86
C ALA A 140 -18.89 2.07 -8.24
N GLY A 141 -20.11 1.53 -8.29
CA GLY A 141 -20.76 1.14 -9.55
C GLY A 141 -20.88 2.28 -10.57
N LYS A 142 -21.32 1.95 -11.79
CA LYS A 142 -21.38 2.89 -12.93
C LYS A 142 -22.11 4.22 -12.66
N SER A 143 -22.99 4.27 -11.64
CA SER A 143 -23.77 5.45 -11.24
C SER A 143 -23.09 6.36 -10.20
N VAL A 144 -22.10 5.87 -9.45
CA VAL A 144 -21.43 6.64 -8.38
C VAL A 144 -19.92 6.62 -8.63
N LYS A 145 -19.31 7.79 -8.85
CA LYS A 145 -17.85 7.88 -8.93
C LYS A 145 -17.28 7.54 -7.57
N GLY A 146 -16.58 6.40 -7.47
CA GLY A 146 -15.93 5.98 -6.24
C GLY A 146 -14.99 7.04 -5.72
N VAL A 147 -14.98 7.20 -4.41
CA VAL A 147 -14.17 8.22 -3.74
C VAL A 147 -12.69 7.91 -3.97
N LYS A 148 -11.93 8.96 -4.28
CA LYS A 148 -10.47 8.93 -4.44
C LYS A 148 -9.88 9.94 -3.49
N ILE A 149 -9.34 9.47 -2.38
CA ILE A 149 -8.69 10.29 -1.38
C ILE A 149 -7.20 10.30 -1.67
N SER A 150 -6.66 11.49 -1.95
CA SER A 150 -5.22 11.68 -2.08
C SER A 150 -4.53 11.45 -0.76
N ARG A 151 -3.30 10.92 -0.83
CA ARG A 151 -2.45 10.77 0.36
C ARG A 151 -2.05 12.14 0.90
N SER A 152 -2.07 12.29 2.21
CA SER A 152 -1.53 13.46 2.92
C SER A 152 -0.01 13.38 3.07
N VAL A 153 0.53 12.15 3.15
CA VAL A 153 1.97 11.88 3.19
C VAL A 153 2.30 10.65 2.38
N SER A 154 3.43 10.68 1.68
CA SER A 154 3.99 9.52 0.99
C SER A 154 5.51 9.56 1.06
N CYS A 155 6.13 8.38 1.10
CA CYS A 155 7.57 8.22 1.04
C CYS A 155 7.92 7.17 -0.01
N GLU A 156 9.06 7.37 -0.67
CA GLU A 156 9.69 6.38 -1.53
C GLU A 156 11.19 6.38 -1.24
N ILE A 157 11.81 5.21 -1.32
CA ILE A 157 13.26 5.05 -1.19
C ILE A 157 13.79 4.46 -2.48
N TRP A 158 14.84 5.08 -3.00
CA TRP A 158 15.50 4.68 -4.24
C TRP A 158 16.98 4.40 -3.98
N GLY A 159 17.46 3.26 -4.48
CA GLY A 159 18.88 2.95 -4.56
C GLY A 159 19.41 3.45 -5.90
N TYR A 160 20.58 4.09 -5.92
CA TYR A 160 21.18 4.67 -7.13
C TYR A 160 22.45 3.92 -7.52
N ASP A 161 22.78 3.98 -8.82
CA ASP A 161 24.02 3.43 -9.39
C ASP A 161 24.20 1.94 -9.08
N VAL A 162 23.14 1.16 -9.32
CA VAL A 162 23.05 -0.25 -8.97
C VAL A 162 23.40 -1.17 -10.14
N PHE A 163 23.75 -2.41 -9.82
CA PHE A 163 23.89 -3.48 -10.80
C PHE A 163 23.12 -4.72 -10.35
N VAL A 164 22.53 -5.45 -11.29
CA VAL A 164 21.87 -6.73 -11.02
C VAL A 164 22.94 -7.78 -10.74
N ALA A 165 22.98 -8.29 -9.52
CA ALA A 165 23.89 -9.37 -9.15
C ALA A 165 23.51 -10.65 -9.91
N GLN A 166 24.49 -11.30 -10.54
CA GLN A 166 24.31 -12.63 -11.10
C GLN A 166 24.43 -13.66 -9.99
N HIS A 167 23.38 -14.46 -9.78
CA HIS A 167 23.45 -15.60 -8.87
C HIS A 167 24.32 -16.69 -9.51
N THR A 168 25.62 -16.69 -9.23
CA THR A 168 26.46 -17.84 -9.53
C THR A 168 26.19 -18.90 -8.46
N SER A 169 25.27 -19.81 -8.73
CA SER A 169 25.29 -21.08 -8.02
C SER A 169 26.67 -21.72 -8.25
N PRO A 170 27.35 -22.27 -7.22
CA PRO A 170 28.52 -23.07 -7.46
C PRO A 170 28.11 -24.19 -8.42
N LYS A 171 28.78 -24.29 -9.56
CA LYS A 171 28.67 -25.49 -10.40
C LYS A 171 29.34 -26.61 -9.60
N ASN A 172 28.54 -27.43 -8.92
CA ASN A 172 28.96 -28.76 -8.51
C ASN A 172 29.05 -29.66 -9.75
#